data_AF-A0A0M6XV60-F1
#
_entry.id   AF-A0A0M6XV60-F1
#
_cell.length_a   1.000
_cell.length_b   1.000
_cell.length_c   1.000
_cell.angle_alpha   90.00
_cell.angle_beta   90.00
_cell.angle_gamma   90.00
#
_symmetry.space_group_name_H-M   'P 1'
#
loop_
_entity.id
_entity.type
_entity.pdbx_description
1 polymer ?
#
loop_
_entity_poly.entity_id
_entity_poly.type
_entity_poly.pdbx_seq_one_letter_code
_entity_poly.pdbx_strand_id
1 'polypeptide(L)'
;MSDLLEAAKLDWSDIDPSIPGTLFERGLDPAKRSQLGAHYTDRDKIMQIVTPVVVEPLRVRWAETRTRIEGLIREAPKETSKRLLQDREFAARTKTLKYPEGLHRAFRKRLAAYRVLDPACGSGNFLYLDLLAATDIEHRVKQPIFGRRQASGTSQRSGTPIAACGRMPP
;
A
#
# COMPACT_ATOMS: atom_id res chain seq x y z
N MET A 1 -22.53 -13.12 -28.84
CA MET A 1 -23.26 -11.99 -28.20
C MET A 1 -23.67 -12.34 -26.76
N SER A 2 -24.00 -13.60 -26.46
CA SER A 2 -24.27 -14.11 -25.10
C SER A 2 -23.10 -13.92 -24.14
N ASP A 3 -21.89 -14.23 -24.59
CA ASP A 3 -20.71 -14.34 -23.70
C ASP A 3 -20.26 -12.97 -23.18
N LEU A 4 -20.50 -11.91 -23.95
CA LEU A 4 -20.24 -10.53 -23.53
C LEU A 4 -21.22 -10.08 -22.44
N LEU A 5 -22.47 -10.53 -22.54
CA LEU A 5 -23.53 -10.21 -21.59
C LEU A 5 -23.32 -10.95 -20.26
N GLU A 6 -22.79 -12.17 -20.30
CA GLU A 6 -22.42 -12.94 -19.11
C GLU A 6 -21.17 -12.39 -18.45
N ALA A 7 -20.15 -12.00 -19.23
CA ALA A 7 -18.95 -11.35 -18.69
C ALA A 7 -19.27 -10.01 -17.98
N ALA A 8 -20.21 -9.23 -18.49
CA ALA A 8 -20.63 -7.97 -17.89
C ALA A 8 -21.35 -8.13 -16.53
N LYS A 9 -21.86 -9.32 -16.21
CA LYS A 9 -22.54 -9.64 -14.94
C LYS A 9 -21.59 -10.13 -13.84
N LEU A 10 -20.32 -10.41 -14.19
CA LEU A 10 -19.33 -10.85 -13.21
C LEU A 10 -18.92 -9.70 -12.29
N ASP A 11 -18.56 -10.03 -11.05
CA ASP A 11 -17.97 -9.07 -10.12
C ASP A 11 -16.49 -8.86 -10.45
N TRP A 12 -16.18 -7.68 -10.96
CA TRP A 12 -14.84 -7.27 -11.37
C TRP A 12 -14.11 -6.46 -10.27
N SER A 13 -14.68 -6.36 -9.07
CA SER A 13 -14.08 -5.58 -7.97
C SER A 13 -12.72 -6.13 -7.50
N ASP A 14 -12.52 -7.44 -7.61
CA ASP A 14 -11.30 -8.16 -7.24
C ASP A 14 -10.47 -8.62 -8.45
N ILE A 15 -10.50 -7.90 -9.59
CA ILE A 15 -9.61 -8.21 -10.73
C ILE A 15 -8.16 -8.28 -10.25
N ASP A 16 -7.59 -9.49 -10.33
CA ASP A 16 -6.16 -9.66 -10.19
C ASP A 16 -5.46 -9.18 -11.48
N PRO A 17 -4.38 -8.40 -11.39
CA PRO A 17 -3.64 -7.89 -12.55
C PRO A 17 -3.01 -8.98 -13.44
N SER A 18 -3.00 -10.23 -13.01
CA SER A 18 -2.67 -11.38 -13.87
C SER A 18 -3.70 -11.63 -14.98
N ILE A 19 -4.93 -11.10 -14.86
CA ILE A 19 -6.00 -11.29 -15.85
C ILE A 19 -5.73 -10.50 -17.15
N PRO A 20 -5.33 -9.21 -17.13
CA PRO A 20 -4.88 -8.52 -18.34
C PRO A 20 -3.68 -9.17 -19.02
N GLY A 21 -2.74 -9.73 -18.24
CA GLY A 21 -1.57 -10.44 -18.77
C GLY A 21 -1.96 -11.69 -19.57
N THR A 22 -2.82 -12.53 -18.99
CA THR A 22 -3.34 -13.73 -19.68
C THR A 22 -4.28 -13.40 -20.84
N LEU A 23 -5.00 -12.27 -20.78
CA LEU A 23 -5.83 -11.77 -21.89
C LEU A 23 -4.97 -11.26 -23.06
N PHE A 24 -3.89 -10.52 -22.78
CA PHE A 24 -2.92 -10.07 -23.78
C PHE A 24 -2.16 -11.24 -24.43
N GLU A 25 -1.73 -12.21 -23.62
CA GLU A 25 -1.07 -13.41 -24.10
C GLU A 25 -1.98 -14.21 -25.03
N ARG A 26 -3.27 -14.39 -24.69
CA ARG A 26 -4.25 -15.14 -25.51
C ARG A 26 -4.71 -14.39 -26.76
N GLY A 27 -4.67 -13.06 -26.75
CA GLY A 27 -5.02 -12.22 -27.91
C GLY A 27 -3.88 -12.07 -28.95
N LEU A 28 -2.66 -12.45 -28.61
CA LEU A 28 -1.48 -12.40 -29.50
C LEU A 28 -1.23 -13.75 -30.19
N ASP A 29 -0.92 -13.69 -31.49
CA ASP A 29 -0.54 -14.83 -32.33
C ASP A 29 0.63 -15.62 -31.69
N PRO A 30 0.49 -16.96 -31.46
CA PRO A 30 1.52 -17.78 -30.81
C PRO A 30 2.93 -17.62 -31.41
N ALA A 31 3.03 -17.36 -32.71
CA ALA A 31 4.31 -17.18 -33.40
C ALA A 31 5.03 -15.85 -33.07
N LYS A 32 4.30 -14.84 -32.57
CA LYS A 32 4.86 -13.51 -32.23
C LYS A 32 5.13 -13.33 -30.74
N ARG A 33 4.71 -14.27 -29.89
CA ARG A 33 4.89 -14.21 -28.42
C ARG A 33 6.35 -14.12 -27.98
N SER A 34 7.23 -14.91 -28.60
CA SER A 34 8.65 -14.93 -28.26
C SER A 34 9.42 -13.70 -28.76
N GLN A 35 8.99 -13.09 -29.87
CA GLN A 35 9.64 -11.89 -30.44
C GLN A 35 9.31 -10.59 -29.70
N LEU A 36 8.17 -10.54 -28.98
CA LEU A 36 7.71 -9.32 -28.29
C LEU A 36 8.07 -9.26 -26.80
N GLY A 37 8.72 -10.31 -26.25
CA GLY A 37 9.07 -10.36 -24.83
C GLY A 37 7.84 -10.36 -23.89
N ALA A 38 6.67 -10.71 -24.42
CA ALA A 38 5.39 -10.71 -23.71
C ALA A 38 5.24 -11.96 -22.81
N HIS A 39 6.22 -12.19 -21.94
CA HIS A 39 6.12 -13.18 -20.87
C HIS A 39 5.61 -12.48 -19.61
N TYR A 40 4.45 -12.90 -19.12
CA TYR A 40 3.96 -12.50 -17.81
C TYR A 40 5.03 -12.72 -16.74
N THR A 41 5.37 -11.65 -16.02
CA THR A 41 6.23 -11.74 -14.83
C THR A 41 5.36 -11.91 -13.61
N ASP A 42 5.55 -13.02 -12.89
CA ASP A 42 4.79 -13.35 -11.69
C ASP A 42 4.92 -12.25 -10.63
N ARG A 43 3.82 -12.01 -9.92
CA ARG A 43 3.76 -11.05 -8.81
C ARG A 43 4.93 -11.21 -7.84
N ASP A 44 5.25 -12.44 -7.42
CA ASP A 44 6.30 -12.67 -6.43
C ASP A 44 7.69 -12.27 -6.96
N LYS A 45 7.95 -12.47 -8.26
CA LYS A 45 9.19 -12.04 -8.91
C LYS A 45 9.27 -10.53 -9.00
N ILE A 46 8.15 -9.88 -9.32
CA ILE A 46 8.06 -8.40 -9.30
C ILE A 46 8.36 -7.88 -7.89
N MET A 47 7.76 -8.49 -6.87
CA MET A 47 7.95 -8.08 -5.48
C MET A 47 9.38 -8.27 -4.98
N GLN A 48 10.18 -9.18 -5.56
CA GLN A 48 11.62 -9.29 -5.25
C GLN A 48 12.41 -8.03 -5.64
N ILE A 49 11.90 -7.23 -6.58
CA ILE A 49 12.50 -5.95 -6.99
C ILE A 49 11.81 -4.79 -6.27
N VAL A 50 10.48 -4.74 -6.31
CA VAL A 50 9.68 -3.66 -5.71
C VAL A 50 9.94 -3.54 -4.21
N THR A 51 10.10 -4.67 -3.51
CA THR A 51 10.31 -4.67 -2.06
C THR A 51 11.60 -3.94 -1.66
N PRO A 52 12.79 -4.37 -2.09
CA PRO A 52 14.05 -3.71 -1.69
C PRO A 52 14.23 -2.31 -2.32
N VAL A 53 13.66 -2.03 -3.49
CA VAL A 53 13.88 -0.76 -4.19
C VAL A 53 12.90 0.33 -3.76
N VAL A 54 11.64 -0.02 -3.51
CA VAL A 54 10.57 0.94 -3.23
C VAL A 54 10.05 0.80 -1.80
N VAL A 55 9.63 -0.40 -1.42
CA VAL A 55 8.90 -0.62 -0.17
C VAL A 55 9.79 -0.41 1.05
N GLU A 56 10.90 -1.13 1.14
CA GLU A 56 11.80 -1.08 2.30
C GLU A 56 12.38 0.32 2.52
N PRO A 57 12.94 1.02 1.51
CA PRO A 57 13.51 2.35 1.73
C PRO A 57 12.47 3.38 2.18
N LEU A 58 11.25 3.31 1.64
CA LEU A 58 10.16 4.19 2.06
C LEU A 58 9.66 3.85 3.48
N ARG A 59 9.60 2.56 3.84
CA ARG A 59 9.23 2.13 5.20
C ARG A 59 10.27 2.54 6.25
N VAL A 60 11.56 2.38 5.97
CA VAL A 60 12.64 2.81 6.88
C VAL A 60 12.55 4.31 7.11
N ARG A 61 12.48 5.12 6.04
CA ARG A 61 12.36 6.58 6.16
C ARG A 61 11.12 7.02 6.92
N TRP A 62 9.99 6.32 6.70
CA TRP A 62 8.77 6.60 7.45
C TRP A 62 8.95 6.27 8.94
N ALA A 63 9.55 5.12 9.27
CA ALA A 63 9.80 4.71 10.64
C ALA A 63 10.68 5.74 11.38
N GLU A 64 11.78 6.19 10.78
CA GLU A 64 12.65 7.23 11.33
C GLU A 64 11.90 8.55 11.57
N THR A 65 11.14 9.00 10.57
CA THR A 65 10.34 10.24 10.65
C THR A 65 9.29 10.11 11.75
N ARG A 66 8.63 8.96 11.83
CA ARG A 66 7.62 8.65 12.84
C ARG A 66 8.22 8.66 14.25
N THR A 67 9.35 7.99 14.47
CA THR A 67 10.04 7.99 15.78
C THR A 67 10.39 9.41 16.23
N ARG A 68 10.87 10.25 15.30
CA ARG A 68 11.15 11.67 15.58
C ARG A 68 9.89 12.44 15.96
N ILE A 69 8.80 12.26 15.20
CA ILE A 69 7.50 12.89 15.51
C ILE A 69 6.98 12.43 16.87
N GLU A 70 7.07 11.13 17.18
CA GLU A 70 6.64 10.56 18.46
C GLU A 70 7.40 11.12 19.65
N GLY A 71 8.72 11.30 19.53
CA GLY A 71 9.55 11.95 20.56
C GLY A 71 9.07 13.36 20.86
N LEU A 72 8.88 14.17 19.82
CA LEU A 72 8.44 15.56 19.95
C LEU A 72 7.01 15.69 20.51
N ILE A 73 6.10 14.80 20.11
CA ILE A 73 4.72 14.78 20.64
C ILE A 73 4.72 14.36 22.12
N ARG A 74 5.67 13.52 22.56
CA ARG A 74 5.76 13.09 23.95
C ARG A 74 6.09 14.25 24.89
N GLU A 75 6.88 15.20 24.44
CA GLU A 75 7.29 16.39 25.17
C GLU A 75 6.20 17.47 25.24
N ALA A 76 5.19 17.41 24.36
CA ALA A 76 4.09 18.37 24.35
C ALA A 76 3.19 18.22 25.60
N PRO A 77 2.66 19.32 26.17
CA PRO A 77 1.70 19.27 27.26
C PRO A 77 0.49 18.39 26.91
N LYS A 78 0.20 17.37 27.74
CA LYS A 78 -0.91 16.44 27.53
C LYS A 78 -2.05 16.76 28.48
N GLU A 79 -3.25 16.74 27.92
CA GLU A 79 -4.47 16.69 28.71
C GLU A 79 -4.58 15.31 29.37
N THR A 80 -4.92 15.29 30.65
CA THR A 80 -5.16 14.04 31.38
C THR A 80 -6.63 13.99 31.75
N SER A 81 -7.19 12.80 31.93
CA SER A 81 -8.59 12.59 32.36
C SER A 81 -9.00 13.34 33.64
N LYS A 82 -8.02 13.83 34.42
CA LYS A 82 -8.22 14.59 35.66
C LYS A 82 -7.93 16.10 35.52
N ARG A 83 -7.36 16.57 34.41
CA ARG A 83 -6.94 17.97 34.25
C ARG A 83 -6.97 18.42 32.79
N LEU A 84 -7.82 19.41 32.52
CA LEU A 84 -7.84 20.19 31.28
C LEU A 84 -6.60 21.10 31.21
N LEU A 85 -6.09 21.33 30.00
CA LEU A 85 -5.01 22.30 29.76
C LEU A 85 -5.57 23.72 29.93
N GLN A 86 -4.80 24.60 30.58
CA GLN A 86 -5.13 26.04 30.61
C GLN A 86 -4.79 26.69 29.26
N ASP A 87 -5.35 27.87 28.97
CA ASP A 87 -5.17 28.60 27.70
C ASP A 87 -3.69 28.79 27.32
N ARG A 88 -2.84 29.11 28.30
CA ARG A 88 -1.38 29.26 28.11
C ARG A 88 -0.70 27.93 27.75
N GLU A 89 -1.13 26.83 28.36
CA GLU A 89 -0.61 25.48 28.08
C GLU A 89 -1.12 24.96 26.72
N PHE A 90 -2.35 25.34 26.33
CA PHE A 90 -2.90 25.05 25.01
C PHE A 90 -2.11 25.79 23.91
N ALA A 91 -1.82 27.08 24.10
CA ALA A 91 -0.97 27.84 23.19
C ALA A 91 0.45 27.25 23.08
N ALA A 92 1.05 26.86 24.21
CA ALA A 92 2.34 26.19 24.24
C ALA A 92 2.32 24.82 23.54
N ARG A 93 1.26 24.03 23.72
CA ARG A 93 1.05 22.75 23.03
C ARG A 93 0.95 22.96 21.52
N THR A 94 0.10 23.88 21.07
CA THR A 94 -0.06 24.18 19.64
C THR A 94 1.26 24.60 18.99
N LYS A 95 2.05 25.43 19.68
CA LYS A 95 3.40 25.80 19.22
C LYS A 95 4.34 24.60 19.12
N THR A 96 4.28 23.69 20.09
CA THR A 96 5.12 22.48 20.14
C THR A 96 4.74 21.48 19.06
N LEU A 97 3.43 21.33 18.77
CA LEU A 97 2.92 20.39 17.76
C LEU A 97 3.11 20.86 16.32
N LYS A 98 3.29 22.17 16.09
CA LYS A 98 3.51 22.74 14.75
C LYS A 98 4.72 22.12 14.02
N TYR A 99 5.81 21.86 14.73
CA TYR A 99 7.02 21.29 14.14
C TYR A 99 6.86 19.79 13.74
N PRO A 100 6.35 18.90 14.62
CA PRO A 100 5.93 17.54 14.26
C PRO A 100 4.97 17.47 13.07
N GLU A 101 3.96 18.33 13.04
CA GLU A 101 3.02 18.43 11.91
C GLU A 101 3.73 18.82 10.61
N GLY A 102 4.72 19.71 10.70
CA GLY A 102 5.60 20.07 9.58
C GLY A 102 6.38 18.88 9.03
N LEU A 103 6.96 18.05 9.90
CA LEU A 103 7.68 16.83 9.51
C LEU A 103 6.75 15.82 8.83
N HIS A 104 5.56 15.60 9.39
CA HIS A 104 4.55 14.72 8.80
C HIS A 104 4.14 15.18 7.40
N ARG A 105 3.84 16.48 7.26
CA ARG A 105 3.47 17.10 5.99
C ARG A 105 4.60 17.02 4.97
N ALA A 106 5.85 17.24 5.39
CA ALA A 106 7.00 17.15 4.51
C ALA A 106 7.19 15.73 3.97
N PHE A 107 7.04 14.70 4.82
CA PHE A 107 7.09 13.31 4.38
C PHE A 107 5.99 12.99 3.37
N ARG A 108 4.74 13.40 3.63
CA ARG A 108 3.62 13.22 2.69
C ARG A 108 3.86 13.90 1.34
N LYS A 109 4.39 15.12 1.34
CA LYS A 109 4.75 15.83 0.10
C LYS A 109 5.81 15.06 -0.69
N ARG A 110 6.81 14.51 0.00
CA ARG A 110 7.85 13.69 -0.64
C ARG A 110 7.29 12.41 -1.23
N LEU A 111 6.40 11.72 -0.51
CA LEU A 111 5.74 10.51 -1.00
C LEU A 111 4.89 10.81 -2.25
N ALA A 112 4.15 11.92 -2.25
CA ALA A 112 3.37 12.35 -3.42
C ALA A 112 4.22 12.71 -4.65
N ALA A 113 5.47 13.13 -4.42
CA ALA A 113 6.44 13.43 -5.48
C ALA A 113 7.29 12.23 -5.89
N TYR A 114 7.08 11.05 -5.29
CA TYR A 114 7.83 9.84 -5.63
C TYR A 114 7.52 9.41 -7.07
N ARG A 115 8.57 9.04 -7.81
CA ARG A 115 8.49 8.63 -9.22
C ARG A 115 9.26 7.33 -9.39
N VAL A 116 8.59 6.35 -9.98
CA VAL A 116 9.20 5.10 -10.44
C VAL A 116 9.12 5.12 -11.96
N LEU A 117 10.21 4.73 -12.62
CA LEU A 117 10.30 4.62 -14.06
C LEU A 117 10.65 3.18 -14.40
N ASP A 118 9.77 2.55 -15.18
CA ASP A 118 10.01 1.26 -15.80
C ASP A 118 10.09 1.46 -17.33
N PRO A 119 11.30 1.46 -17.92
CA PRO A 119 11.50 1.72 -19.35
C PRO A 119 11.01 0.58 -20.26
N ALA A 120 10.66 -0.59 -19.70
CA ALA A 120 10.18 -1.76 -20.44
C ALA A 120 8.94 -2.37 -19.77
N CYS A 121 7.95 -1.52 -19.45
CA CYS A 121 6.84 -1.91 -18.57
C CYS A 121 5.90 -2.99 -19.10
N GLY A 122 5.97 -3.34 -20.40
CA GLY A 122 5.18 -4.42 -21.00
C GLY A 122 3.69 -4.29 -20.70
N SER A 123 3.14 -5.22 -19.92
CA SER A 123 1.73 -5.21 -19.47
C SER A 123 1.41 -4.22 -18.34
N GLY A 124 2.40 -3.52 -17.80
CA GLY A 124 2.25 -2.53 -16.73
C GLY A 124 2.26 -3.09 -15.29
N ASN A 125 2.51 -4.40 -15.11
CA ASN A 125 2.38 -5.05 -13.81
C ASN A 125 3.34 -4.51 -12.74
N PHE A 126 4.58 -4.18 -13.12
CA PHE A 126 5.56 -3.56 -12.23
C PHE A 126 5.05 -2.22 -11.70
N LEU A 127 4.71 -1.30 -12.61
CA LEU A 127 4.20 0.03 -12.25
C LEU A 127 2.91 -0.03 -11.41
N TYR A 128 2.04 -1.00 -11.69
CA TYR A 128 0.84 -1.22 -10.90
C TYR A 128 1.15 -1.68 -9.47
N LEU A 129 2.02 -2.70 -9.31
CA LEU A 129 2.41 -3.20 -8.00
C LEU A 129 3.21 -2.16 -7.20
N ASP A 130 4.05 -1.37 -7.87
CA ASP A 130 4.73 -0.21 -7.28
C ASP A 130 3.75 0.83 -6.77
N LEU A 131 2.72 1.15 -7.55
CA LEU A 131 1.66 2.08 -7.15
C LEU A 131 0.90 1.55 -5.93
N LEU A 132 0.46 0.30 -5.95
CA LEU A 132 -0.21 -0.34 -4.82
C LEU A 132 0.65 -0.29 -3.55
N ALA A 133 1.94 -0.61 -3.69
CA ALA A 133 2.90 -0.54 -2.61
C ALA A 133 3.03 0.88 -2.03
N ALA A 134 3.14 1.90 -2.89
CA ALA A 134 3.18 3.30 -2.47
C ALA A 134 1.88 3.74 -1.78
N THR A 135 0.72 3.30 -2.27
CA THR A 135 -0.58 3.58 -1.67
C THR A 135 -0.74 2.92 -0.29
N ASP A 136 -0.27 1.67 -0.09
CA ASP A 136 -0.25 1.04 1.24
C ASP A 136 0.58 1.88 2.23
N ILE A 137 1.74 2.38 1.80
CA ILE A 137 2.58 3.25 2.62
C ILE A 137 1.86 4.57 2.93
N GLU A 138 1.20 5.18 1.94
CA GLU A 138 0.42 6.41 2.15
C GLU A 138 -0.70 6.20 3.18
N HIS A 139 -1.43 5.08 3.09
CA HIS A 139 -2.44 4.72 4.08
C HIS A 139 -1.87 4.59 5.48
N ARG A 140 -0.70 3.96 5.63
CA ARG A 140 0.01 3.87 6.93
C ARG A 140 0.43 5.23 7.46
N VAL A 141 0.85 6.15 6.59
CA VAL A 141 1.25 7.52 6.95
C VAL A 141 0.05 8.36 7.38
N LYS A 142 -1.14 8.11 6.81
CA LYS A 142 -2.40 8.79 7.17
C LYS A 142 -2.95 8.33 8.52
N GLN A 143 -2.53 7.18 9.03
CA GLN A 143 -3.00 6.71 10.33
C GLN A 143 -2.51 7.62 11.48
N PRO A 144 -3.31 7.77 12.54
CA PRO A 144 -2.92 8.55 13.70
C PRO A 144 -1.61 8.02 14.31
N ILE A 145 -0.62 8.90 14.46
CA ILE A 145 0.67 8.56 15.11
C ILE A 145 0.44 8.26 16.59
N PHE A 146 -0.59 8.88 17.19
CA PHE A 146 -1.16 8.50 18.47
C PHE A 146 -2.63 8.14 18.29
N GLY A 147 -2.94 6.84 18.34
CA GLY A 147 -4.26 6.34 18.69
C GLY A 147 -4.26 5.91 20.15
N ARG A 148 -5.37 6.11 20.86
CA ARG A 148 -5.65 5.45 22.15
C ARG A 148 -5.19 3.99 22.05
N ARG A 149 -4.62 3.43 23.12
CA ARG A 149 -4.45 1.96 23.22
C ARG A 149 -5.74 1.34 22.70
N GLN A 150 -5.69 0.71 21.52
CA GLN A 150 -6.74 -0.22 21.17
C GLN A 150 -6.60 -1.32 22.22
N ALA A 151 -7.65 -1.50 23.02
CA ALA A 151 -7.78 -2.71 23.80
C ALA A 151 -7.59 -3.87 22.81
N SER A 152 -6.61 -4.72 23.09
CA SER A 152 -6.39 -5.98 22.41
C SER A 152 -7.64 -6.84 22.61
N GLY A 153 -8.64 -6.64 21.77
CA GLY A 153 -9.73 -7.56 21.52
C GLY A 153 -9.32 -8.41 20.34
N THR A 154 -8.84 -9.62 20.63
CA THR A 154 -8.70 -10.72 19.68
C THR A 154 -9.92 -10.81 18.79
N SER A 155 -9.75 -10.53 17.50
CA SER A 155 -10.61 -11.08 16.46
C SER A 155 -9.70 -11.80 15.48
N GLN A 156 -9.58 -13.10 15.72
CA GLN A 156 -9.13 -14.06 14.73
C GLN A 156 -9.99 -13.86 13.49
N ARG A 157 -9.42 -13.25 12.45
CA ARG A 157 -9.94 -13.50 11.10
C ARG A 157 -9.44 -14.88 10.72
N SER A 158 -10.35 -15.84 10.82
CA SER A 158 -10.25 -17.17 10.26
C SER A 158 -9.75 -17.06 8.82
N GLY A 159 -8.50 -17.45 8.59
CA GLY A 159 -8.04 -17.81 7.26
C GLY A 159 -8.82 -19.05 6.84
N THR A 160 -9.66 -18.91 5.83
CA THR A 160 -10.21 -20.06 5.11
C THR A 160 -9.03 -20.79 4.47
N PRO A 161 -8.81 -22.10 4.74
CA PRO A 161 -7.79 -22.84 4.02
C PRO A 161 -8.23 -22.99 2.57
N ILE A 162 -7.35 -22.60 1.64
CA ILE A 162 -7.51 -22.87 0.21
C ILE A 162 -7.52 -24.38 0.06
N ALA A 163 -8.72 -24.93 -0.16
CA ALA A 163 -8.94 -26.35 -0.33
C ALA A 163 -8.20 -26.86 -1.57
N ALA A 164 -7.61 -28.03 -1.39
CA ALA A 164 -6.79 -28.73 -2.35
C ALA A 164 -7.53 -29.03 -3.66
N CYS A 165 -6.73 -28.95 -4.73
CA CYS A 165 -6.98 -29.48 -6.06
C CYS A 165 -7.59 -30.90 -6.00
N GLY A 166 -8.84 -31.04 -6.45
CA GLY A 166 -9.55 -32.31 -6.58
C GLY A 166 -9.78 -32.64 -8.06
N ARG A 167 -9.27 -33.80 -8.48
CA ARG A 167 -9.41 -34.41 -9.81
C ARG A 167 -10.88 -34.55 -10.24
N MET A 168 -11.16 -34.30 -11.52
CA MET A 168 -12.32 -34.85 -12.22
C MET A 168 -12.02 -36.28 -12.69
N PRO A 169 -12.89 -37.28 -12.46
CA PRO A 169 -12.95 -38.51 -13.24
C PRO A 169 -13.93 -38.33 -14.44
N PRO A 170 -13.98 -39.29 -15.39
CA PRO A 170 -13.97 -39.05 -16.84
C PRO A 170 -15.19 -38.34 -17.42
#